data_AF-A0A8J5M0R9-F1
#
_entry.id   AF-A0A8J5M0R9-F1
#
_cell.length_a   1.000
_cell.length_b   1.000
_cell.length_c   1.000
_cell.angle_alpha   90.00
_cell.angle_beta   90.00
_cell.angle_gamma   90.00
#
_symmetry.space_group_name_H-M   'P 1'
#
loop_
_entity.id
_entity.type
_entity.pdbx_description
1 polymer ?
#
loop_
_entity_poly.entity_id
_entity_poly.type
_entity_poly.pdbx_seq_one_letter_code
_entity_poly.pdbx_strand_id
1 'polypeptide(L)'
;MESIPPPELLTCRLSIKNGEPFGASRDKVPPSPAFLYEVSEGYSILRKKIEEHFESKLPGQWKPTFDIYLKPSNNAKQKQFEIV
;
A
#
# COMPACT_ATOMS: atom_id res chain seq x y z
N MET A 1 -8.19 7.03 -27.97
CA MET A 1 -8.27 6.32 -26.68
C MET A 1 -8.13 7.40 -25.62
N GLU A 2 -9.26 7.93 -25.13
CA GLU A 2 -9.24 9.00 -24.14
C GLU A 2 -8.66 8.44 -22.83
N SER A 3 -7.49 8.94 -22.41
CA SER A 3 -6.93 8.56 -21.11
C SER A 3 -7.77 9.24 -20.04
N ILE A 4 -8.57 8.46 -19.33
CA ILE A 4 -9.25 8.94 -18.12
C ILE A 4 -8.14 9.38 -17.15
N PRO A 5 -8.14 10.64 -16.67
CA PRO A 5 -7.13 11.08 -15.72
C PRO A 5 -7.21 10.20 -14.46
N PRO A 6 -6.06 9.87 -13.85
CA PRO A 6 -6.07 9.10 -12.61
C PRO A 6 -6.91 9.85 -11.55
N PRO A 7 -7.65 9.12 -10.70
CA PRO A 7 -8.42 9.75 -9.65
C PRO A 7 -7.49 10.55 -8.73
N GLU A 8 -7.86 11.79 -8.44
CA GLU A 8 -7.08 12.66 -7.54
C GLU A 8 -7.05 12.11 -6.11
N LEU A 9 -8.08 11.35 -5.72
CA LEU A 9 -8.23 10.74 -4.40
C LEU A 9 -8.37 9.23 -4.51
N LEU A 10 -7.55 8.51 -3.75
CA LEU A 10 -7.53 7.05 -3.68
C LEU A 10 -7.99 6.57 -2.32
N THR A 11 -8.90 5.59 -2.30
CA THR A 11 -9.24 4.83 -1.09
C THR A 11 -8.27 3.66 -0.98
N CYS A 12 -7.37 3.73 0.00
CA CYS A 12 -6.29 2.79 0.21
C CYS A 12 -6.54 1.92 1.46
N ARG A 13 -5.92 0.74 1.48
CA ARG A 13 -5.90 -0.16 2.64
C ARG A 13 -4.54 -0.84 2.74
N LEU A 14 -4.01 -0.95 3.95
CA LEU A 14 -2.76 -1.66 4.21
C LEU A 14 -3.02 -3.13 4.52
N SER A 15 -2.36 -4.01 3.77
CA SER A 15 -2.27 -5.46 4.04
C SER A 15 -0.81 -5.83 4.32
N ILE A 16 -0.55 -6.48 5.45
CA ILE A 16 0.80 -6.89 5.87
C ILE A 16 0.95 -8.40 5.67
N LYS A 17 1.89 -8.80 4.83
CA LYS A 17 2.18 -10.19 4.48
C LYS A 17 3.57 -10.59 4.93
N ASN A 18 3.73 -11.87 5.25
CA ASN A 18 4.94 -12.43 5.84
C ASN A 18 5.68 -13.40 4.90
N GLY A 19 5.16 -13.58 3.68
CA GLY A 19 5.72 -14.48 2.66
C GLY A 19 6.24 -13.70 1.46
N GLU A 20 6.60 -14.44 0.42
CA GLU A 20 7.20 -13.90 -0.78
C GLU A 20 6.34 -12.77 -1.41
N PRO A 21 6.98 -11.69 -1.90
CA PRO A 21 6.33 -10.75 -2.79
C PRO A 21 5.56 -11.48 -3.89
N PHE A 22 4.34 -11.02 -4.18
CA PHE A 22 3.45 -11.59 -5.22
C PHE A 22 2.97 -13.03 -5.01
N GLY A 23 3.39 -13.72 -3.95
CA GLY A 23 2.97 -15.07 -3.60
C GLY A 23 1.65 -15.14 -2.84
N ALA A 24 1.08 -16.34 -2.77
CA ALA A 24 0.01 -16.65 -1.82
C ALA A 24 0.61 -16.65 -0.41
N SER A 25 0.23 -15.67 0.41
CA SER A 25 0.61 -15.57 1.81
C SER A 25 -0.60 -15.16 2.63
N ARG A 26 -0.68 -15.65 3.86
CA ARG A 26 -1.75 -15.27 4.79
C ARG A 26 -1.42 -13.91 5.37
N ASP A 27 -2.41 -13.03 5.41
CA ASP A 27 -2.26 -11.75 6.09
C ASP A 27 -1.96 -12.00 7.57
N LYS A 28 -0.94 -11.31 8.10
CA LYS A 28 -0.48 -11.50 9.47
C LYS A 28 -1.42 -10.87 10.50
N VAL A 29 -2.09 -9.82 10.08
CA VAL A 29 -3.00 -9.01 10.89
C VAL A 29 -4.24 -8.67 10.05
N PRO A 30 -5.39 -8.40 10.69
CA PRO A 30 -6.52 -7.82 10.00
C PRO A 30 -6.08 -6.57 9.22
N PRO A 31 -6.49 -6.41 7.96
CA PRO A 31 -6.00 -5.29 7.17
C PRO A 31 -6.51 -3.97 7.76
N SER A 32 -5.75 -2.89 7.58
CA SER A 32 -6.03 -1.59 8.23
C SER A 32 -7.44 -1.08 7.90
N PRO A 33 -7.99 -0.13 8.67
CA PRO A 33 -9.08 0.70 8.17
C PRO A 33 -8.71 1.31 6.81
N ALA A 34 -9.71 1.57 5.96
CA ALA A 34 -9.47 2.30 4.73
C ALA A 34 -9.07 3.74 5.06
N PHE A 35 -8.14 4.29 4.29
CA PHE A 35 -7.73 5.70 4.39
C PHE A 35 -7.75 6.35 3.02
N LEU A 36 -7.97 7.66 3.00
CA LEU A 36 -7.94 8.46 1.79
C LEU A 36 -6.53 9.00 1.56
N TYR A 37 -6.09 8.96 0.31
CA TYR A 37 -4.80 9.46 -0.14
C TYR A 37 -4.99 10.33 -1.37
N GLU A 38 -4.53 11.57 -1.30
CA GLU A 38 -4.57 12.48 -2.44
C GLU A 38 -3.27 12.31 -3.24
N VAL A 39 -3.39 12.03 -4.54
CA VAL A 39 -2.24 11.71 -5.40
C VAL A 39 -1.27 12.89 -5.50
N SER A 40 -1.79 14.13 -5.39
CA SER A 40 -1.00 15.37 -5.37
C SER A 40 -0.04 15.46 -4.17
N GLU A 41 -0.34 14.79 -3.04
CA GLU A 41 0.51 14.77 -1.84
C GLU A 41 1.85 14.05 -2.09
N GLY A 42 1.94 13.23 -3.14
CA GLY A 42 3.14 12.53 -3.53
C GLY A 42 3.49 11.33 -2.63
N TYR A 43 4.50 10.57 -3.06
CA TYR A 43 4.82 9.27 -2.48
C TYR A 43 5.34 9.33 -1.03
N SER A 44 6.05 10.39 -0.66
CA SER A 44 6.60 10.55 0.70
C SER A 44 5.49 10.56 1.77
N ILE A 45 4.39 11.27 1.48
CA ILE A 45 3.22 11.33 2.36
C ILE A 45 2.50 9.98 2.41
N LEU A 46 2.35 9.30 1.27
CA LEU A 46 1.81 7.94 1.23
C LEU A 46 2.63 6.97 2.10
N ARG A 47 3.96 7.02 1.97
CA ARG A 47 4.87 6.15 2.74
C ARG A 47 4.75 6.41 4.24
N LYS A 48 4.64 7.68 4.65
CA LYS A 48 4.44 8.04 6.07
C LYS A 48 3.12 7.49 6.61
N LYS A 49 2.01 7.64 5.87
CA LYS A 49 0.70 7.04 6.23
C LYS A 49 0.82 5.51 6.38
N ILE A 50 1.53 4.84 5.46
CA ILE A 50 1.77 3.39 5.53
C ILE A 50 2.57 3.01 6.78
N GLU A 51 3.63 3.74 7.10
CA GLU A 51 4.45 3.52 8.29
C GLU A 51 3.63 3.68 9.58
N GLU A 52 2.86 4.76 9.71
CA GLU A 52 1.97 4.99 10.85
C GLU A 52 0.95 3.86 11.01
N HIS A 53 0.33 3.43 9.91
CA HIS A 53 -0.60 2.30 9.93
C HIS A 53 0.09 0.97 10.27
N PHE A 54 1.30 0.74 9.77
CA PHE A 54 2.08 -0.46 10.09
C PHE A 54 2.43 -0.50 11.58
N GLU A 55 3.01 0.58 12.10
CA GLU A 55 3.42 0.70 13.51
C GLU A 55 2.21 0.57 14.45
N SER A 56 1.02 1.03 14.05
CA SER A 56 -0.21 0.80 14.84
C SER A 56 -0.60 -0.68 14.96
N LYS A 57 -0.17 -1.53 14.03
CA LYS A 57 -0.50 -2.97 13.98
C LYS A 57 0.62 -3.85 14.52
N LEU A 58 1.87 -3.49 14.22
CA LEU A 58 3.08 -4.21 14.59
C LEU A 58 4.13 -3.22 15.11
N PRO A 59 3.98 -2.72 16.35
CA PRO A 59 4.87 -1.71 16.91
C PRO A 59 6.33 -2.16 16.94
N GLY A 60 7.24 -1.27 16.53
CA GLY A 60 8.69 -1.46 16.53
C GLY A 60 9.21 -2.45 15.48
N GLN A 61 8.36 -2.91 14.57
CA GLN A 61 8.75 -3.86 13.51
C GLN A 61 8.95 -3.19 12.15
N TRP A 62 8.67 -1.89 12.01
CA TRP A 62 8.92 -1.19 10.76
C TRP A 62 10.41 -1.21 10.40
N LYS A 63 10.69 -1.42 9.11
CA LYS A 63 12.03 -1.32 8.54
C LYS A 63 12.00 -0.40 7.33
N PRO A 64 12.89 0.58 7.23
CA PRO A 64 12.99 1.45 6.05
C PRO A 64 13.22 0.68 4.75
N THR A 65 13.75 -0.55 4.83
CA THR A 65 14.04 -1.44 3.70
C THR A 65 12.83 -2.27 3.25
N PHE A 66 11.64 -2.09 3.83
CA PHE A 66 10.46 -2.81 3.35
C PHE A 66 10.03 -2.32 1.97
N ASP A 67 9.73 -3.29 1.11
CA ASP A 67 9.13 -3.06 -0.20
C ASP A 67 7.63 -2.80 -0.06
N ILE A 68 7.15 -1.79 -0.79
CA ILE A 68 5.73 -1.42 -0.82
C ILE A 68 5.21 -1.73 -2.22
N TYR A 69 4.13 -2.51 -2.28
CA TYR A 69 3.52 -2.92 -3.53
C TYR A 69 2.06 -2.46 -3.59
N LEU A 70 1.62 -2.05 -4.79
CA LEU A 70 0.23 -1.70 -5.02
C LEU A 70 -0.56 -2.92 -5.50
N LYS A 71 -1.74 -3.13 -4.91
CA LYS A 71 -2.71 -4.13 -5.34
C LYS A 71 -4.06 -3.46 -5.61
N PRO A 72 -4.55 -3.44 -6.86
CA PRO A 72 -5.89 -2.95 -7.16
C PRO A 72 -6.99 -3.81 -6.50
N SER A 73 -8.16 -3.20 -6.26
CA SER A 73 -9.30 -3.85 -5.58
C SER A 73 -10.04 -4.89 -6.43
N ASN A 74 -9.85 -4.87 -7.75
CA ASN A 74 -10.53 -5.76 -8.72
C ASN A 74 -9.92 -7.17 -8.82
N ASN A 75 -9.29 -7.67 -7.74
CA ASN A 75 -8.52 -8.91 -7.73
C ASN A 75 -7.36 -8.97 -8.74
N ALA A 76 -6.94 -7.84 -9.31
CA ALA A 76 -5.77 -7.81 -10.16
C ALA A 76 -4.52 -8.24 -9.38
N LYS A 77 -3.54 -8.76 -10.13
CA LYS A 77 -2.23 -9.11 -9.61
C LYS A 77 -1.58 -7.86 -9.00
N GLN A 78 -0.92 -8.05 -7.87
CA GLN A 78 -0.06 -7.05 -7.26
C GLN A 78 1.06 -6.69 -8.24
N LYS A 79 1.40 -5.40 -8.35
CA LYS A 79 2.45 -4.91 -9.24
C LYS A 79 3.48 -4.14 -8.43
N GLN A 80 4.75 -4.30 -8.78
CA GLN A 80 5.81 -3.38 -8.37
C GLN A 80 5.61 -2.10 -9.15
N PHE A 81 5.48 -0.99 -8.45
CA PHE A 81 5.62 0.32 -9.05
C PHE A 81 7.00 0.80 -8.67
N GLU A 82 7.91 0.81 -9.66
CA GLU A 82 9.16 1.52 -9.50
C GLU A 82 8.84 3.02 -9.54
N ILE A 83 9.31 3.75 -8.54
CA ILE A 83 9.32 5.21 -8.59
C ILE A 83 10.43 5.55 -9.58
N VAL A 84 10.05 5.98 -10.78
CA VAL A 84 10.99 6.57 -11.75
C VAL A 84 11.28 8.01 -11.35
#